data_AF-A0A5C7P923-F1
#
_entry.id   AF-A0A5C7P923-F1
#
_cell.length_a   1.000
_cell.length_b   1.000
_cell.length_c   1.000
_cell.angle_alpha   90.00
_cell.angle_beta   90.00
_cell.angle_gamma   90.00
#
_symmetry.space_group_name_H-M   'P 1'
#
loop_
_entity.id
_entity.type
_entity.pdbx_description
1 polymer ?
#
loop_
_entity_poly.entity_id
_entity_poly.type
_entity_poly.pdbx_seq_one_letter_code
_entity_poly.pdbx_strand_id
1 'polypeptide(L)'
;MKIGAVMPQTLVDIVFTAYHSPMDGNPLDSVREVITAWTDRQEHGIIADIARIADVNRSTVERLIAEHDIKASSLLSILMAVKKLGGPDRFPGINMVHEESSEYGPKTITLNFECKSCGKMTPGRPPALYCMHCGELLGVACPSCSHVNVYGAKWCVECTTPLNENVSKLAREIDQLDETPKERRKREDKAKELKRRDRRKRGIPEI
;
A
#
# COMPACT_ATOMS: atom_id res chain seq x y z
N MET A 1 11.30 -5.51 -9.91
CA MET A 1 11.34 -4.24 -10.65
C MET A 1 12.45 -3.38 -10.07
N LYS A 2 13.49 -3.06 -10.83
CA LYS A 2 14.50 -2.06 -10.43
C LYS A 2 13.95 -0.69 -10.81
N ILE A 3 13.59 0.14 -9.84
CA ILE A 3 13.29 1.55 -10.08
C ILE A 3 14.63 2.26 -10.12
N GLY A 4 15.23 2.34 -11.32
CA GLY A 4 16.30 3.30 -11.57
C GLY A 4 15.66 4.68 -11.63
N ALA A 5 15.90 5.52 -10.64
CA ALA A 5 15.50 6.92 -10.70
C ALA A 5 16.28 7.58 -11.83
N VAL A 6 15.61 7.80 -12.97
CA VAL A 6 16.13 8.65 -14.04
C VAL A 6 16.15 10.05 -13.48
N MET A 7 17.34 10.61 -13.26
CA MET A 7 17.50 12.04 -12.97
C MET A 7 16.79 12.82 -14.07
N PRO A 8 15.85 13.73 -13.75
CA PRO A 8 15.19 14.52 -14.78
C PRO A 8 16.25 15.31 -15.55
N GLN A 9 16.15 15.33 -16.89
CA GLN A 9 17.10 16.01 -17.78
C GLN A 9 17.41 17.45 -17.32
N THR A 10 16.42 18.10 -16.71
CA THR A 10 16.50 19.42 -16.10
C THR A 10 17.61 19.54 -15.03
N LEU A 11 17.82 18.50 -14.23
CA LEU A 11 18.84 18.50 -13.16
C LEU A 11 20.25 18.30 -13.75
N VAL A 12 20.35 17.54 -14.85
CA VAL A 12 21.58 17.40 -15.64
C VAL A 12 21.97 18.75 -16.25
N ASP A 13 21.01 19.46 -16.86
CA ASP A 13 21.25 20.75 -17.51
C ASP A 13 21.64 21.85 -16.48
N ILE A 14 21.04 21.80 -15.29
CA ILE A 14 21.35 22.71 -14.17
C ILE A 14 22.76 22.46 -13.62
N VAL A 15 23.13 21.20 -13.37
CA VAL A 15 24.48 20.85 -12.90
C VAL A 15 25.52 21.18 -13.96
N PHE A 16 25.22 20.94 -15.24
CA PHE A 16 26.10 21.25 -16.35
C PHE A 16 26.33 22.76 -16.49
N THR A 17 25.29 23.56 -16.33
CA THR A 17 25.37 25.03 -16.39
C THR A 17 26.11 25.63 -15.18
N ALA A 18 25.91 25.05 -13.99
CA ALA A 18 26.65 25.44 -12.78
C ALA A 18 28.15 25.11 -12.89
N TYR A 19 28.50 23.98 -13.54
CA TYR A 19 29.89 23.55 -13.70
C TYR A 19 30.68 24.39 -14.71
N HIS A 20 30.02 25.02 -15.69
CA HIS A 20 30.66 25.80 -16.75
C HIS A 20 30.55 27.32 -16.55
N SER A 21 29.91 27.79 -15.47
CA SER A 21 29.87 29.21 -15.15
C SER A 21 31.17 29.63 -14.48
N PRO A 22 31.83 30.71 -14.94
CA PRO A 22 32.99 31.28 -14.26
C PRO A 22 32.51 31.92 -12.96
N MET A 23 32.63 31.19 -11.86
CA MET A 23 32.29 31.65 -10.51
C MET A 23 33.57 31.75 -9.68
N ASP A 24 33.72 32.84 -8.94
CA ASP A 24 34.77 32.99 -7.94
C ASP A 24 34.42 32.11 -6.72
N GLY A 25 34.92 30.87 -6.68
CA GLY A 25 34.67 29.95 -5.56
C GLY A 25 34.83 28.48 -5.91
N ASN A 26 34.64 27.60 -4.91
CA ASN A 26 34.65 26.15 -5.11
C ASN A 26 33.36 25.73 -5.85
N PRO A 27 33.46 25.13 -7.05
CA PRO A 27 32.29 24.72 -7.85
C PRO A 27 31.33 23.77 -7.11
N LEU A 28 31.83 23.00 -6.14
CA LEU A 28 31.01 22.09 -5.34
C LEU A 28 30.04 22.83 -4.40
N ASP A 29 30.42 24.00 -3.90
CA ASP A 29 29.55 24.80 -3.03
C ASP A 29 28.39 25.40 -3.84
N SER A 30 28.66 25.86 -5.07
CA SER A 30 27.62 26.35 -5.99
C SER A 30 26.66 25.24 -6.42
N VAL A 31 27.16 24.03 -6.73
CA VAL A 31 26.30 22.87 -7.06
C VAL A 31 25.44 22.48 -5.87
N ARG A 32 26.01 22.50 -4.65
CA ARG A 32 25.27 22.21 -3.42
C ARG A 32 24.16 23.23 -3.19
N GLU A 33 24.45 24.51 -3.33
CA GLU A 33 23.49 25.60 -3.15
C GLU A 33 22.33 25.51 -4.15
N VAL A 34 22.64 25.16 -5.42
CA VAL A 34 21.63 24.96 -6.47
C VAL A 34 20.77 23.72 -6.22
N ILE A 35 21.36 22.61 -5.76
CA ILE A 35 20.61 21.39 -5.39
C ILE A 35 19.71 21.68 -4.19
N THR A 36 20.20 22.41 -3.17
CA THR A 36 19.41 22.81 -2.01
C THR A 36 18.24 23.72 -2.44
N ALA A 37 18.50 24.77 -3.22
CA ALA A 37 17.44 25.66 -3.71
C ALA A 37 16.42 24.95 -4.61
N TRP A 38 16.85 23.98 -5.42
CA TRP A 38 15.95 23.15 -6.22
C TRP A 38 15.09 22.22 -5.35
N THR A 39 15.70 21.61 -4.33
CA THR A 39 15.00 20.74 -3.37
C THR A 39 13.97 21.53 -2.58
N ASP A 40 14.33 22.72 -2.08
CA ASP A 40 13.42 23.61 -1.36
C ASP A 40 12.24 24.05 -2.26
N ARG A 41 12.51 24.35 -3.54
CA ARG A 41 11.46 24.69 -4.51
C ARG A 41 10.51 23.53 -4.79
N GLN A 42 11.01 22.28 -4.81
CA GLN A 42 10.17 21.08 -4.92
C GLN A 42 9.35 20.86 -3.64
N GLU A 43 9.93 21.08 -2.46
CA GLU A 43 9.23 20.94 -1.19
C GLU A 43 8.10 21.96 -1.03
N HIS A 44 8.27 23.20 -1.48
CA HIS A 44 7.19 24.19 -1.49
C HIS A 44 6.01 23.78 -2.39
N GLY A 45 6.27 23.14 -3.53
CA GLY A 45 5.23 22.59 -4.40
C GLY A 45 4.49 21.43 -3.73
N ILE A 46 5.24 20.52 -3.08
CA ILE A 46 4.69 19.37 -2.34
C ILE A 46 3.79 19.83 -1.20
N ILE A 47 4.19 20.85 -0.43
CA ILE A 47 3.39 21.40 0.67
C ILE A 47 2.04 21.96 0.16
N ALA A 48 2.04 22.66 -0.98
CA ALA A 48 0.81 23.17 -1.58
C ALA A 48 -0.12 22.04 -2.06
N ASP A 49 0.43 20.96 -2.61
CA ASP A 49 -0.34 19.80 -3.02
C ASP A 49 -0.90 19.02 -1.82
N ILE A 50 -0.12 18.89 -0.73
CA ILE A 50 -0.60 18.32 0.54
C ILE A 50 -1.79 19.12 1.08
N ALA A 51 -1.67 20.45 1.12
CA ALA A 51 -2.73 21.34 1.59
C ALA A 51 -4.03 21.15 0.77
N ARG A 52 -3.90 21.05 -0.55
CA ARG A 52 -5.03 20.78 -1.46
C ARG A 52 -5.64 19.40 -1.27
N ILE A 53 -4.81 18.37 -1.04
CA ILE A 53 -5.29 16.98 -0.86
C ILE A 53 -6.01 16.80 0.47
N ALA A 54 -5.49 17.41 1.54
CA ALA A 54 -6.03 17.30 2.89
C ALA A 54 -7.12 18.33 3.20
N ASP A 55 -7.42 19.26 2.27
CA ASP A 55 -8.37 20.37 2.45
C ASP A 55 -8.07 21.22 3.70
N VAL A 56 -6.79 21.55 3.89
CA VAL A 56 -6.31 22.38 5.01
C VAL A 56 -5.45 23.54 4.53
N ASN A 57 -5.32 24.57 5.37
CA ASN A 57 -4.44 25.70 5.08
C ASN A 57 -2.97 25.28 5.02
N ARG A 58 -2.22 25.86 4.08
CA ARG A 58 -0.78 25.65 3.91
C ARG A 58 0.01 25.81 5.21
N SER A 59 -0.30 26.84 6.00
CA SER A 59 0.35 27.09 7.30
C SER A 59 0.14 25.98 8.31
N THR A 60 -0.96 25.22 8.20
CA THR A 60 -1.22 24.05 9.04
C THR A 60 -0.32 22.89 8.66
N VAL A 61 -0.09 22.69 7.36
CA VAL A 61 0.83 21.66 6.84
C VAL A 61 2.27 21.98 7.24
N GLU A 62 2.69 23.24 7.08
CA GLU A 62 4.03 23.71 7.48
C GLU A 62 4.27 23.51 8.99
N ARG A 63 3.26 23.82 9.83
CA ARG A 63 3.32 23.57 11.28
C ARG A 63 3.47 22.07 11.61
N LEU A 64 2.69 21.20 10.95
CA LEU A 64 2.76 19.75 11.18
C LEU A 64 4.10 19.15 10.75
N ILE A 65 4.67 19.63 9.64
CA ILE A 65 5.99 19.23 9.16
C ILE A 65 7.06 19.63 10.20
N ALA A 66 7.01 20.86 10.69
CA ALA A 66 7.97 21.38 11.66
C ALA A 66 7.84 20.72 13.04
N GLU A 67 6.61 20.45 13.51
CA GLU A 67 6.34 19.87 14.83
C GLU A 67 6.75 18.39 14.92
N HIS A 68 6.69 17.65 13.81
CA HIS A 68 6.94 16.21 13.79
C HIS A 68 8.22 15.79 13.04
N ASP A 69 9.00 16.75 12.53
CA ASP A 69 10.21 16.50 11.72
C ASP A 69 9.94 15.52 10.54
N ILE A 70 8.78 15.67 9.90
CA ILE A 70 8.33 14.79 8.80
C ILE A 70 8.70 15.43 7.47
N LYS A 71 9.47 14.73 6.64
CA LYS A 71 9.71 15.16 5.26
C LYS A 71 8.39 15.30 4.50
N ALA A 72 8.19 16.41 3.80
CA ALA A 72 6.97 16.70 3.05
C ALA A 72 6.62 15.57 2.05
N SER A 73 7.63 14.97 1.41
CA SER A 73 7.47 13.83 0.50
C SER A 73 6.86 12.58 1.16
N SER A 74 7.20 12.32 2.43
CA SER A 74 6.64 11.22 3.22
C SER A 74 5.17 11.49 3.56
N LEU A 75 4.84 12.72 3.94
CA LEU A 75 3.47 13.13 4.24
C LEU A 75 2.56 13.02 3.01
N LEU A 76 3.04 13.46 1.85
CA LEU A 76 2.32 13.32 0.57
C LEU A 76 2.08 11.85 0.22
N SER A 77 3.07 10.98 0.43
CA SER A 77 2.93 9.53 0.16
C SER A 77 1.86 8.88 1.03
N ILE A 78 1.78 9.25 2.30
CA ILE A 78 0.77 8.76 3.24
C ILE A 78 -0.63 9.24 2.81
N LEU A 79 -0.79 10.53 2.49
CA LEU A 79 -2.07 11.09 2.07
C LEU A 79 -2.58 10.45 0.77
N MET A 80 -1.69 10.22 -0.20
CA MET A 80 -2.05 9.53 -1.43
C MET A 80 -2.47 8.08 -1.18
N ALA A 81 -1.82 7.39 -0.23
CA ALA A 81 -2.23 6.04 0.18
C ALA A 81 -3.61 6.04 0.85
N VAL A 82 -3.88 6.98 1.78
CA VAL A 82 -5.20 7.12 2.45
C VAL A 82 -6.31 7.43 1.45
N LYS A 83 -6.04 8.34 0.49
CA LYS A 83 -7.00 8.67 -0.57
C LYS A 83 -7.30 7.47 -1.48
N LYS A 84 -6.27 6.68 -1.82
CA LYS A 84 -6.42 5.44 -2.60
C LYS A 84 -7.23 4.36 -1.86
N LEU A 85 -7.19 4.36 -0.52
CA LEU A 85 -7.95 3.44 0.32
C LEU A 85 -9.43 3.85 0.51
N GLY A 86 -9.87 4.98 -0.05
CA GLY A 86 -11.29 5.36 -0.10
C GLY A 86 -11.77 6.25 1.05
N GLY A 87 -10.87 7.01 1.67
CA GLY A 87 -11.21 8.00 2.69
C GLY A 87 -11.54 7.41 4.07
N PRO A 88 -11.59 8.26 5.11
CA PRO A 88 -11.86 7.83 6.50
C PRO A 88 -13.27 7.25 6.69
N ASP A 89 -14.21 7.54 5.78
CA ASP A 89 -15.61 7.11 5.88
C ASP A 89 -15.83 5.60 5.63
N ARG A 90 -14.81 4.86 5.21
CA ARG A 90 -14.87 3.40 5.00
C ARG A 90 -14.56 2.54 6.22
N PHE A 91 -14.34 3.14 7.40
CA PHE A 91 -14.08 2.40 8.65
C PHE A 91 -15.13 2.66 9.75
N PRO A 92 -16.42 2.34 9.55
CA PRO A 92 -17.37 2.31 10.65
C PRO A 92 -17.06 1.08 11.54
N GLY A 93 -16.62 1.30 12.79
CA GLY A 93 -16.57 0.23 13.81
C GLY A 93 -15.28 0.08 14.62
N ILE A 94 -14.29 0.96 14.51
CA ILE A 94 -13.15 0.96 15.44
C ILE A 94 -13.54 1.75 16.69
N ASN A 95 -14.07 1.05 17.70
CA ASN A 95 -14.16 1.59 19.06
C ASN A 95 -12.75 1.69 19.64
N MET A 96 -12.17 2.89 19.62
CA MET A 96 -10.92 3.19 20.32
C MET A 96 -11.19 3.25 21.82
N VAL A 97 -10.83 2.20 22.54
CA VAL A 97 -10.72 2.26 24.00
C VAL A 97 -9.49 3.10 24.31
N HIS A 98 -9.70 4.27 24.92
CA HIS A 98 -8.62 5.10 25.45
C HIS A 98 -8.16 4.49 26.77
N GLU A 99 -6.99 3.87 26.77
CA GLU A 99 -6.26 3.58 28.00
C GLU A 99 -5.23 4.71 28.17
N GLU A 100 -5.51 5.61 29.12
CA GLU A 100 -4.64 6.71 29.51
C GLU A 100 -3.39 6.13 30.20
N SER A 101 -2.25 6.09 29.50
CA SER A 101 -0.91 6.46 30.02
C SER A 101 0.24 5.93 29.16
N SER A 102 0.90 6.82 28.41
CA SER A 102 2.33 6.83 28.02
C SER A 102 2.48 7.71 26.76
N GLU A 103 3.06 8.89 26.95
CA GLU A 103 2.90 10.06 26.07
C GLU A 103 3.86 10.10 24.87
N TYR A 104 4.84 9.18 24.75
CA TYR A 104 5.86 9.25 23.68
C TYR A 104 6.28 7.87 23.13
N GLY A 105 5.34 7.04 22.68
CA GLY A 105 5.63 5.82 21.93
C GLY A 105 4.60 5.54 20.84
N PRO A 106 4.99 4.91 19.71
CA PRO A 106 4.01 4.43 18.73
C PRO A 106 3.07 3.46 19.46
N LYS A 107 1.75 3.73 19.38
CA LYS A 107 0.70 2.86 19.95
C LYS A 107 0.76 1.50 19.28
N THR A 108 1.58 0.59 19.78
CA THR A 108 1.62 -0.79 19.31
C THR A 108 0.41 -1.50 19.88
N ILE A 109 -0.59 -1.76 19.04
CA ILE A 109 -1.73 -2.62 19.40
C ILE A 109 -1.14 -3.97 19.80
N THR A 110 -1.21 -4.28 21.10
CA THR A 110 -0.79 -5.57 21.63
C THR A 110 -1.99 -6.49 21.52
N LEU A 111 -1.90 -7.49 20.64
CA LEU A 111 -2.94 -8.50 20.49
C LEU A 111 -2.52 -9.72 21.29
N ASN A 112 -3.34 -10.12 22.28
CA ASN A 112 -3.09 -11.33 23.05
C ASN A 112 -3.68 -12.53 22.30
N PHE A 113 -2.88 -13.59 22.13
CA PHE A 113 -3.31 -14.81 21.46
C PHE A 113 -3.17 -16.02 22.39
N GLU A 114 -4.22 -16.83 22.48
CA GLU A 114 -4.20 -18.08 23.25
C GLU A 114 -3.56 -19.20 22.43
N CYS A 115 -2.52 -19.83 22.96
CA CYS A 115 -1.89 -20.97 22.31
C CYS A 115 -2.76 -22.22 22.43
N LYS A 116 -3.14 -22.84 21.32
CA LYS A 116 -3.95 -24.08 21.33
C LYS A 116 -3.24 -25.28 21.97
N SER A 117 -1.91 -25.32 21.94
CA SER A 117 -1.14 -26.44 22.51
C SER A 117 -1.01 -26.35 24.03
N CYS A 118 -0.78 -25.15 24.60
CA CYS A 118 -0.51 -24.99 26.03
C CYS A 118 -1.54 -24.15 26.81
N GLY A 119 -2.54 -23.57 26.13
CA GLY A 119 -3.59 -22.74 26.73
C GLY A 119 -3.13 -21.39 27.29
N LYS A 120 -1.83 -21.06 27.19
CA LYS A 120 -1.30 -19.80 27.72
C LYS A 120 -1.47 -18.66 26.73
N MET A 121 -1.80 -17.48 27.25
CA MET A 121 -1.81 -16.24 26.49
C MET A 121 -0.38 -15.81 26.14
N THR A 122 -0.15 -15.58 24.86
CA THR A 122 1.07 -14.98 24.32
C THR A 122 0.76 -13.53 23.99
N PRO A 123 1.35 -12.54 24.70
CA PRO A 123 1.23 -11.14 24.31
C PRO A 123 1.93 -10.94 22.97
N GLY A 124 1.15 -10.80 21.91
CA GLY A 124 1.65 -10.60 20.57
C GLY A 124 1.83 -9.11 20.30
N ARG A 125 3.09 -8.66 20.25
CA ARG A 125 3.41 -7.63 19.27
C ARG A 125 3.32 -8.30 17.89
N PRO A 126 2.60 -7.74 16.92
CA PRO A 126 2.80 -8.14 15.53
C PRO A 126 4.30 -8.00 15.22
N PRO A 127 5.03 -9.04 14.77
CA PRO A 127 4.59 -10.35 14.26
C PRO A 127 5.15 -11.57 15.04
N ALA A 128 4.53 -11.99 16.16
CA ALA A 128 4.94 -13.22 16.84
C ALA A 128 4.52 -14.48 16.05
N LEU A 129 5.49 -15.29 15.60
CA LEU A 129 5.27 -16.55 14.87
C LEU A 129 5.17 -17.79 15.78
N TYR A 130 5.63 -17.68 17.02
CA TYR A 130 5.73 -18.79 17.97
C TYR A 130 5.17 -18.41 19.34
N CYS A 131 4.63 -19.38 20.06
CA CYS A 131 4.24 -19.22 21.46
C CYS A 131 5.49 -19.07 22.33
N MET A 132 5.57 -18.01 23.13
CA MET A 132 6.71 -17.78 24.02
C MET A 132 6.83 -18.78 25.18
N HIS A 133 5.76 -19.53 25.47
CA HIS A 133 5.73 -20.48 26.58
C HIS A 133 6.10 -21.89 26.18
N CYS A 134 5.63 -22.36 25.01
CA CYS A 134 5.83 -23.74 24.56
C CYS A 134 6.54 -23.88 23.22
N GLY A 135 6.80 -22.78 22.51
CA GLY A 135 7.46 -22.80 21.19
C GLY A 135 6.58 -23.24 20.02
N GLU A 136 5.30 -23.54 20.25
CA GLU A 136 4.36 -23.93 19.19
C GLU A 136 4.22 -22.83 18.13
N LEU A 137 4.11 -23.23 16.87
CA LEU A 137 3.87 -22.31 15.76
C LEU A 137 2.46 -21.70 15.88
N LEU A 138 2.40 -20.37 16.02
CA LEU A 138 1.13 -19.63 16.00
C LEU A 138 0.78 -19.16 14.58
N GLY A 139 1.65 -19.34 13.60
CA GLY A 139 1.42 -18.90 12.22
C GLY A 139 0.44 -19.77 11.41
N VAL A 140 -0.02 -19.23 10.28
CA VAL A 140 -0.84 -19.94 9.29
C VAL A 140 0.00 -20.22 8.05
N ALA A 141 0.18 -21.49 7.70
CA ALA A 141 0.86 -21.88 6.47
C ALA A 141 -0.01 -21.55 5.25
N CYS A 142 0.60 -20.93 4.24
CA CYS A 142 -0.07 -20.64 2.98
C CYS A 142 -0.38 -21.94 2.23
N PRO A 143 -1.62 -22.19 1.78
CA PRO A 143 -1.95 -23.41 1.05
C PRO A 143 -1.33 -23.45 -0.36
N SER A 144 -0.89 -22.32 -0.91
CA SER A 144 -0.31 -22.26 -2.25
C SER A 144 1.22 -22.35 -2.28
N CYS A 145 1.92 -21.78 -1.29
CA CYS A 145 3.39 -21.71 -1.29
C CYS A 145 4.05 -22.21 0.01
N SER A 146 3.25 -22.69 0.97
CA SER A 146 3.70 -23.19 2.28
C SER A 146 4.41 -22.17 3.17
N HIS A 147 4.51 -20.91 2.76
CA HIS A 147 5.06 -19.85 3.61
C HIS A 147 4.22 -19.68 4.88
N VAL A 148 4.87 -19.62 6.04
CA VAL A 148 4.19 -19.42 7.33
C VAL A 148 3.96 -17.94 7.55
N ASN A 149 2.70 -17.54 7.62
CA ASN A 149 2.29 -16.16 7.84
C ASN A 149 1.93 -15.96 9.31
N VAL A 150 1.95 -14.70 9.74
CA VAL A 150 1.53 -14.32 11.09
C VAL A 150 0.09 -14.71 11.36
N TYR A 151 -0.21 -15.04 12.62
CA TYR A 151 -1.58 -15.33 13.03
C TYR A 151 -2.51 -14.16 12.70
N GLY A 152 -3.69 -14.45 12.14
CA GLY A 152 -4.66 -13.44 11.72
C GLY A 152 -4.37 -12.78 10.36
N ALA A 153 -3.28 -13.13 9.67
CA ALA A 153 -3.05 -12.69 8.30
C ALA A 153 -4.20 -13.17 7.38
N LYS A 154 -4.79 -12.26 6.62
CA LYS A 154 -5.83 -12.58 5.64
C LYS A 154 -5.26 -13.10 4.31
N TRP A 155 -4.03 -12.68 3.99
CA TRP A 155 -3.35 -12.95 2.72
C TRP A 155 -1.90 -13.35 2.98
N CYS A 156 -1.36 -14.20 2.11
CA CYS A 156 0.05 -14.57 2.17
C CYS A 156 0.93 -13.40 1.74
N VAL A 157 1.97 -13.09 2.53
CA VAL A 157 2.91 -12.01 2.21
C VAL A 157 3.75 -12.28 0.96
N GLU A 158 4.02 -13.56 0.66
CA GLU A 158 4.86 -13.97 -0.48
C GLU A 158 4.08 -14.03 -1.80
N CYS A 159 2.95 -14.74 -1.81
CA CYS A 159 2.23 -15.05 -3.05
C CYS A 159 0.85 -14.41 -3.14
N THR A 160 0.45 -13.60 -2.15
CA THR A 160 -0.87 -12.95 -2.09
C THR A 160 -2.07 -13.91 -2.13
N THR A 161 -1.86 -15.21 -1.86
CA THR A 161 -2.96 -16.18 -1.76
C THR A 161 -3.74 -15.93 -0.47
N PRO A 162 -5.09 -15.93 -0.51
CA PRO A 162 -5.91 -15.79 0.69
C PRO A 162 -5.71 -16.98 1.64
N LEU A 163 -5.48 -16.69 2.93
CA LEU A 163 -5.15 -17.70 3.95
C LEU A 163 -6.38 -18.24 4.69
N ASN A 164 -7.54 -17.60 4.53
CA ASN A 164 -8.79 -18.00 5.15
C ASN A 164 -9.79 -18.39 4.07
N GLU A 165 -10.37 -19.59 4.15
CA GLU A 165 -11.37 -20.08 3.19
C GLU A 165 -12.56 -19.12 3.01
N ASN A 166 -12.99 -18.44 4.06
CA ASN A 166 -14.07 -17.46 3.97
C ASN A 166 -13.64 -16.23 3.16
N VAL A 167 -12.37 -15.80 3.29
CA VAL A 167 -11.79 -14.71 2.49
C VAL A 167 -11.62 -15.18 1.04
N SER A 168 -11.18 -16.42 0.82
CA SER A 168 -11.09 -17.04 -0.50
C SER A 168 -12.43 -17.14 -1.21
N LYS A 169 -13.50 -17.48 -0.48
CA LYS A 169 -14.86 -17.57 -1.00
C LYS A 169 -15.40 -16.18 -1.36
N LEU A 170 -15.24 -15.21 -0.46
CA LEU A 170 -15.67 -13.83 -0.69
C LEU A 170 -14.91 -13.17 -1.85
N ALA A 171 -13.60 -13.42 -1.98
CA ALA A 171 -12.80 -12.91 -3.09
C ALA A 171 -13.31 -13.44 -4.45
N ARG A 172 -13.61 -14.74 -4.55
CA ARG A 172 -14.23 -15.33 -5.75
C ARG A 172 -15.59 -14.74 -6.07
N GLU A 173 -16.35 -14.35 -5.05
CA GLU A 173 -17.69 -13.77 -5.20
C GLU A 173 -17.61 -12.30 -5.66
N ILE A 174 -16.63 -11.54 -5.17
CA ILE A 174 -16.33 -10.17 -5.62
C ILE A 174 -15.84 -10.15 -7.08
N ASP A 175 -14.93 -11.06 -7.46
CA ASP A 175 -14.46 -11.17 -8.85
C ASP A 175 -15.61 -11.46 -9.84
N GLN A 176 -16.69 -12.10 -9.37
CA GLN A 176 -17.90 -12.36 -10.17
C GLN A 176 -18.84 -11.15 -10.26
N LEU A 177 -18.74 -10.19 -9.34
CA LEU A 177 -19.57 -8.98 -9.32
C LEU A 177 -18.99 -7.85 -10.18
N ASP A 178 -17.68 -7.84 -10.42
CA ASP A 178 -17.03 -6.85 -11.28
C ASP A 178 -17.22 -7.12 -12.79
N GLU A 179 -17.75 -8.29 -13.20
CA GLU A 179 -18.22 -8.46 -14.57
C GLU A 179 -19.45 -7.57 -14.80
N THR A 180 -19.27 -6.52 -15.61
CA THR A 180 -20.40 -5.65 -15.97
C THR A 180 -21.48 -6.48 -16.70
N PRO A 181 -22.78 -6.15 -16.57
CA PRO A 181 -23.84 -6.84 -17.29
C PRO A 181 -23.61 -6.92 -18.81
N LYS A 182 -22.86 -5.96 -19.36
CA LYS A 182 -22.48 -5.90 -20.77
C LYS A 182 -21.42 -6.95 -21.14
N GLU A 183 -20.43 -7.17 -20.29
CA GLU A 183 -19.40 -8.19 -20.50
C GLU A 183 -19.96 -9.60 -20.36
N ARG A 184 -20.86 -9.80 -19.39
CA ARG A 184 -21.58 -11.07 -19.23
C ARG A 184 -22.38 -11.44 -20.48
N ARG A 185 -23.14 -10.50 -21.05
CA ARG A 185 -23.87 -10.70 -22.32
C ARG A 185 -22.92 -11.05 -23.47
N LYS A 186 -21.80 -10.32 -23.61
CA LYS A 186 -20.81 -10.58 -24.66
C LYS A 186 -20.21 -11.98 -24.56
N ARG A 187 -19.95 -12.47 -23.33
CA ARG A 187 -19.43 -13.81 -23.08
C ARG A 187 -20.47 -14.89 -23.38
N GLU A 188 -21.72 -14.67 -23.00
CA GLU A 188 -22.85 -15.57 -23.33
C GLU A 188 -23.07 -15.69 -24.84
N ASP A 189 -23.05 -14.56 -25.56
CA ASP A 189 -23.21 -14.54 -27.01
C ASP A 189 -22.05 -15.25 -27.72
N LYS A 190 -20.81 -15.02 -27.26
CA LYS A 190 -19.63 -15.72 -27.76
C LYS A 190 -19.71 -17.23 -27.50
N ALA A 191 -20.23 -17.64 -26.35
CA ALA A 191 -20.44 -19.05 -26.02
C ALA A 191 -21.53 -19.70 -26.89
N LYS A 192 -22.63 -18.99 -27.18
CA LYS A 192 -23.68 -19.45 -28.11
C LYS A 192 -23.14 -19.60 -29.53
N GLU A 193 -22.35 -18.64 -30.00
CA GLU A 193 -21.75 -18.70 -31.34
C GLU A 193 -20.76 -19.86 -31.48
N LEU A 194 -19.94 -20.11 -30.44
CA LEU A 194 -19.03 -21.25 -30.41
C LEU A 194 -19.80 -22.59 -30.50
N LYS A 195 -20.91 -22.71 -29.76
CA LYS A 195 -21.78 -23.91 -29.82
C LYS A 195 -22.41 -24.10 -31.20
N ARG A 196 -22.85 -23.03 -31.86
CA ARG A 196 -23.36 -23.09 -33.25
C ARG A 196 -22.29 -23.58 -34.20
N ARG A 197 -21.07 -23.03 -34.10
CA ARG A 197 -19.93 -23.47 -34.92
C ARG A 197 -19.60 -24.94 -34.73
N ASP A 198 -19.63 -25.44 -33.50
CA ASP A 198 -19.38 -26.86 -33.20
C ASP A 198 -20.50 -27.80 -33.65
N ARG A 199 -21.77 -27.35 -33.71
CA ARG A 199 -22.87 -28.13 -34.34
C ARG A 199 -22.68 -28.22 -35.84
N ARG A 200 -22.33 -27.10 -36.51
CA ARG A 200 -22.04 -27.07 -37.95
C ARG A 200 -20.90 -28.00 -38.32
N LYS A 201 -19.81 -27.99 -37.54
CA LYS A 201 -18.67 -28.92 -37.73
C LYS A 201 -19.06 -30.39 -37.59
N ARG A 202 -20.07 -30.70 -36.77
CA ARG A 202 -20.57 -32.06 -36.55
C ARG A 202 -21.69 -32.47 -37.53
N GLY A 203 -22.07 -31.61 -38.47
CA GLY A 203 -23.16 -31.90 -39.40
C GLY A 203 -24.53 -32.06 -38.73
N ILE A 204 -24.73 -31.50 -37.53
CA ILE A 204 -26.01 -31.57 -36.81
C ILE A 204 -26.93 -30.48 -37.37
N PRO A 205 -28.07 -30.82 -37.99
CA PRO A 205 -29.00 -29.83 -38.53
C PRO A 205 -29.59 -28.96 -37.40
N GLU A 206 -29.82 -27.68 -37.71
CA GLU A 206 -30.58 -26.77 -36.84
C GLU A 206 -32.07 -27.14 -36.94
N ILE A 207 -32.71 -27.40 -35.80
CA ILE A 207 -34.14 -27.71 -35.66
C ILE A 207 -34.82 -26.45 -35.17
#